data_AF-A0A6I4NT87-F1
#
_entry.id   AF-A0A6I4NT87-F1
#
_cell.length_a   1.000
_cell.length_b   1.000
_cell.length_c   1.000
_cell.angle_alpha   90.00
_cell.angle_beta   90.00
_cell.angle_gamma   90.00
#
_symmetry.space_group_name_H-M   'P 1'
#
loop_
_entity.id
_entity.type
_entity.pdbx_description
1 polymer ?
#
loop_
_entity_poly.entity_id
_entity_poly.type
_entity_poly.pdbx_seq_one_letter_code
_entity_poly.pdbx_strand_id
1 'polypeptide(L)'
;MPEKLFPERQRCKACAKKLGGPGAPVYLGLHCSPRCAGLAEPHADAAAAPRECKTDRGGRWEFKRRYRSESEIPGNLRDDPTTNWYWCTHCGHLHIGHSRIDLARETHRVLGDRAALADLLVKTRGRATHKQVAEVAKIRPIRLKELEDPTGEKFDVNALFAVLAVYRIKLAAVLRQEGAGRA
;
A
#
# COMPACT_ATOMS: atom_id res chain seq x y z
N MET A 1 27.90 4.55 6.28
CA MET A 1 27.46 3.92 5.01
C MET A 1 26.22 3.09 5.29
N PRO A 2 25.20 3.09 4.42
CA PRO A 2 24.03 2.23 4.60
C PRO A 2 24.47 0.75 4.63
N GLU A 3 23.81 -0.04 5.46
CA GLU A 3 24.13 -1.46 5.60
C GLU A 3 23.77 -2.21 4.30
N LYS A 4 24.74 -2.94 3.73
CA LYS A 4 24.49 -3.77 2.55
C LYS A 4 23.61 -4.96 2.94
N LEU A 5 22.52 -5.14 2.21
CA LEU A 5 21.61 -6.27 2.33
C LEU A 5 21.94 -7.33 1.28
N PHE A 6 21.43 -8.55 1.48
CA PHE A 6 21.38 -9.55 0.42
C PHE A 6 20.65 -8.97 -0.82
N PRO A 7 21.13 -9.18 -2.05
CA PRO A 7 22.22 -10.09 -2.44
C PRO A 7 23.64 -9.49 -2.36
N GLU A 8 23.83 -8.19 -2.13
CA GLU A 8 25.17 -7.61 -2.04
C GLU A 8 25.96 -8.15 -0.85
N ARG A 9 25.29 -8.31 0.29
CA ARG A 9 25.87 -9.01 1.44
C ARG A 9 25.78 -10.52 1.22
N GLN A 10 26.95 -11.14 1.11
CA GLN A 10 27.10 -12.59 0.90
C GLN A 10 27.30 -13.39 2.20
N ARG A 11 27.49 -12.72 3.35
CA ARG A 11 27.80 -13.35 4.64
C ARG A 11 26.86 -12.87 5.75
N CYS A 12 26.41 -13.78 6.59
CA CYS A 12 25.54 -13.53 7.72
C CYS A 12 26.19 -12.52 8.68
N LYS A 13 25.42 -11.51 9.09
CA LYS A 13 25.91 -10.47 10.00
C LYS A 13 26.32 -11.02 11.37
N ALA A 14 25.66 -12.08 11.85
CA ALA A 14 25.91 -12.63 13.17
C ALA A 14 26.99 -13.72 13.20
N CYS A 15 27.02 -14.62 12.21
CA CYS A 15 27.87 -15.82 12.24
C CYS A 15 28.78 -16.00 11.03
N ALA A 16 28.82 -15.02 10.12
CA ALA A 16 29.65 -15.02 8.89
C ALA A 16 29.44 -16.22 7.94
N LYS A 17 28.45 -17.09 8.16
CA LYS A 17 28.05 -18.13 7.21
C LYS A 17 27.54 -17.51 5.91
N LYS A 18 27.64 -18.24 4.80
CA LYS A 18 27.15 -17.78 3.49
C LYS A 18 25.64 -17.50 3.55
N LEU A 19 25.20 -16.37 2.97
CA LEU A 19 23.79 -16.03 2.81
C LEU A 19 23.24 -16.45 1.45
N GLY A 20 21.96 -16.84 1.43
CA GLY A 20 21.16 -16.91 0.21
C GLY A 20 21.64 -17.87 -0.88
N GLY A 21 22.13 -19.05 -0.48
CA GLY A 21 22.26 -20.18 -1.41
C GLY A 21 20.91 -20.55 -2.07
N PRO A 22 20.90 -21.37 -3.13
CA PRO A 22 19.66 -21.82 -3.77
C PRO A 22 18.68 -22.40 -2.74
N GLY A 23 17.47 -21.86 -2.67
CA GLY A 23 16.44 -22.27 -1.71
C GLY A 23 16.71 -21.89 -0.23
N ALA A 24 17.88 -21.37 0.11
CA ALA A 24 18.21 -20.99 1.48
C ALA A 24 17.52 -19.66 1.86
N PRO A 25 16.85 -19.60 3.02
CA PRO A 25 16.19 -18.39 3.50
C PRO A 25 17.23 -17.32 3.88
N VAL A 26 16.80 -16.06 3.83
CA VAL A 26 17.55 -14.92 4.34
C VAL A 26 16.59 -14.06 5.14
N TYR A 27 16.95 -13.80 6.38
CA TYR A 27 16.14 -13.06 7.34
C TYR A 27 16.66 -11.63 7.44
N LEU A 28 15.75 -10.66 7.30
CA LEU A 28 15.99 -9.22 7.34
C LEU A 28 17.07 -8.77 6.35
N GLY A 29 17.31 -9.54 5.29
CA GLY A 29 18.37 -9.30 4.31
C GLY A 29 19.79 -9.53 4.85
N LEU A 30 19.95 -10.00 6.09
CA LEU A 30 21.22 -9.93 6.84
C LEU A 30 21.65 -11.26 7.49
N HIS A 31 20.69 -12.16 7.76
CA HIS A 31 20.92 -13.30 8.64
C HIS A 31 20.52 -14.62 7.97
N CYS A 32 21.27 -15.69 8.28
CA CYS A 32 21.06 -17.02 7.69
C CYS A 32 20.02 -17.87 8.42
N SER A 33 19.57 -17.47 9.61
CA SER A 33 18.58 -18.20 10.40
C SER A 33 17.79 -17.24 11.32
N PRO A 34 16.60 -17.66 11.82
CA PRO A 34 15.82 -16.87 12.77
C PRO A 34 16.62 -16.53 14.03
N ARG A 35 17.34 -17.53 14.58
CA ARG A 35 18.24 -17.35 15.71
C ARG A 35 19.30 -16.27 15.47
N CYS A 36 19.93 -16.25 14.28
CA CYS A 36 20.92 -15.22 13.94
C CYS A 36 20.29 -13.82 13.83
N ALA A 37 19.00 -13.74 13.52
CA ALA A 37 18.23 -12.50 13.40
C ALA A 37 17.57 -12.08 14.72
N GLY A 38 17.69 -12.86 15.80
CA GLY A 38 16.96 -12.61 17.05
C GLY A 38 15.45 -12.83 16.93
N LEU A 39 15.01 -13.67 15.98
CA LEU A 39 13.61 -13.98 15.73
C LEU A 39 13.24 -15.34 16.31
N ALA A 40 11.97 -15.49 16.69
CA ALA A 40 11.38 -16.80 16.96
C ALA A 40 11.35 -17.65 15.68
N GLU A 41 11.34 -18.98 15.85
CA GLU A 41 11.19 -19.89 14.71
C GLU A 41 9.84 -19.65 14.03
N PRO A 42 9.82 -19.42 12.70
CA PRO A 42 8.58 -19.22 11.98
C PRO A 42 7.65 -20.43 12.08
N HIS A 43 6.34 -20.17 12.20
CA HIS A 43 5.34 -21.23 12.19
C HIS A 43 5.44 -22.08 10.91
N ALA A 44 5.34 -23.41 11.08
CA ALA A 44 5.29 -24.37 9.98
C ALA A 44 3.89 -24.43 9.34
N ASP A 45 2.84 -24.14 10.11
CA ASP A 45 1.45 -24.10 9.64
C ASP A 45 0.97 -22.65 9.45
N ALA A 46 0.34 -22.40 8.30
CA ALA A 46 -0.21 -21.10 7.96
C ALA A 46 -1.40 -20.74 8.85
N ALA A 47 -2.21 -21.70 9.29
CA ALA A 47 -3.37 -21.39 10.15
C ALA A 47 -2.93 -20.80 11.50
N ALA A 48 -1.84 -21.32 12.07
CA ALA A 48 -1.25 -20.85 13.33
C ALA A 48 -0.36 -19.59 13.19
N ALA A 49 0.01 -19.19 11.97
CA ALA A 49 0.93 -18.07 11.76
C ALA A 49 0.25 -16.69 11.99
N PRO A 50 1.04 -15.64 12.30
CA PRO A 50 0.54 -14.26 12.36
C PRO A 50 -0.09 -13.80 11.03
N ARG A 51 -1.05 -12.87 11.12
CA ARG A 51 -1.84 -12.38 9.97
C ARG A 51 -0.95 -11.75 8.89
N GLU A 52 0.17 -11.18 9.29
CA GLU A 52 1.20 -10.55 8.48
C GLU A 52 1.88 -11.58 7.56
N CYS A 53 2.01 -12.82 8.01
CA CYS A 53 2.67 -13.91 7.30
C CYS A 53 1.73 -14.75 6.42
N LYS A 54 0.40 -14.58 6.57
CA LYS A 54 -0.61 -15.39 5.88
C LYS A 54 -1.62 -14.55 5.12
N THR A 55 -2.29 -15.18 4.17
CA THR A 55 -3.41 -14.61 3.42
C THR A 55 -4.51 -15.65 3.27
N ASP A 56 -5.75 -15.20 3.24
CA ASP A 56 -6.86 -16.06 2.85
C ASP A 56 -6.87 -16.18 1.33
N ARG A 57 -7.07 -17.39 0.82
CA ARG A 57 -7.36 -17.69 -0.58
C ARG A 57 -8.51 -18.68 -0.64
N GLY A 58 -9.71 -18.17 -0.88
CA GLY A 58 -10.90 -19.01 -1.01
C GLY A 58 -11.24 -19.76 0.28
N GLY A 59 -11.12 -19.11 1.45
CA GLY A 59 -11.43 -19.71 2.74
C GLY A 59 -10.31 -20.58 3.34
N ARG A 60 -9.15 -20.64 2.67
CA ARG A 60 -7.96 -21.32 3.17
C ARG A 60 -6.85 -20.32 3.51
N TRP A 61 -6.28 -20.48 4.70
CA TRP A 61 -5.06 -19.76 5.08
C TRP A 61 -3.85 -20.35 4.37
N GLU A 62 -3.16 -19.51 3.62
CA GLU A 62 -1.89 -19.82 2.97
C GLU A 62 -0.81 -18.83 3.40
N PHE A 63 0.44 -19.28 3.43
CA PHE A 63 1.56 -18.35 3.64
C PHE A 63 1.65 -17.36 2.48
N LYS A 64 1.90 -16.09 2.83
CA LYS A 64 2.33 -15.12 1.83
C LYS A 64 3.66 -15.55 1.23
N ARG A 65 3.88 -15.18 -0.03
CA ARG A 65 5.17 -15.35 -0.68
C ARG A 65 6.25 -14.61 0.12
N ARG A 66 7.40 -15.26 0.28
CA ARG A 66 8.55 -14.78 1.04
C ARG A 66 9.65 -14.43 0.06
N TYR A 67 10.20 -13.22 0.18
CA TYR A 67 11.33 -12.76 -0.61
C TYR A 67 12.53 -12.52 0.30
N ARG A 68 13.74 -12.76 -0.23
CA ARG A 68 15.00 -12.56 0.48
C ARG A 68 15.59 -11.18 0.26
N SER A 69 15.14 -10.49 -0.79
CA SER A 69 15.55 -9.15 -1.19
C SER A 69 14.51 -8.54 -2.13
N GLU A 70 14.58 -7.22 -2.31
CA GLU A 70 13.73 -6.50 -3.26
C GLU A 70 13.99 -6.93 -4.70
N SER A 71 15.25 -7.28 -5.03
CA SER A 71 15.62 -7.75 -6.38
C SER A 71 14.93 -9.05 -6.80
N GLU A 72 14.41 -9.83 -5.86
CA GLU A 72 13.66 -11.07 -6.13
C GLU A 72 12.16 -10.84 -6.35
N ILE A 73 11.66 -9.64 -6.06
CA ILE A 73 10.25 -9.30 -6.31
C ILE A 73 10.03 -9.23 -7.83
N PRO A 74 9.03 -9.93 -8.39
CA PRO A 74 8.71 -9.84 -9.82
C PRO A 74 8.55 -8.40 -10.28
N GLY A 75 9.11 -8.05 -11.45
CA GLY A 75 9.14 -6.67 -11.96
C GLY A 75 7.75 -6.03 -12.02
N ASN A 76 6.75 -6.77 -12.52
CA ASN A 76 5.36 -6.32 -12.56
C ASN A 76 4.76 -5.93 -11.20
N LEU A 77 5.24 -6.52 -10.09
CA LEU A 77 4.82 -6.14 -8.73
C LEU A 77 5.66 -5.01 -8.16
N ARG A 78 6.93 -4.92 -8.56
CA ARG A 78 7.85 -3.86 -8.12
C ARG A 78 7.49 -2.51 -8.74
N ASP A 79 7.02 -2.54 -9.98
CA ASP A 79 6.65 -1.36 -10.77
C ASP A 79 5.21 -0.89 -10.49
N ASP A 80 4.42 -1.66 -9.72
CA ASP A 80 3.06 -1.30 -9.34
C ASP A 80 3.06 -0.30 -8.16
N PRO A 81 2.60 0.95 -8.35
CA PRO A 81 2.62 1.98 -7.31
C PRO A 81 1.66 1.71 -6.14
N THR A 82 0.76 0.73 -6.26
CA THR A 82 -0.17 0.30 -5.20
C THR A 82 0.41 -0.82 -4.33
N THR A 83 1.54 -1.37 -4.77
CA THR A 83 2.27 -2.43 -4.10
C THR A 83 3.33 -1.83 -3.18
N ASN A 84 3.26 -2.17 -1.90
CA ASN A 84 4.31 -1.88 -0.93
C ASN A 84 4.96 -3.19 -0.49
N TRP A 85 6.22 -3.14 -0.12
CA TRP A 85 6.87 -4.26 0.53
C TRP A 85 7.51 -3.86 1.85
N TYR A 86 7.57 -4.82 2.76
CA TYR A 86 8.07 -4.61 4.11
C TYR A 86 8.76 -5.87 4.64
N TRP A 87 9.73 -5.66 5.53
CA TRP A 87 10.30 -6.72 6.33
C TRP A 87 9.33 -7.13 7.44
N CYS A 88 8.90 -8.38 7.43
CA CYS A 88 8.02 -8.90 8.45
C CYS A 88 8.80 -9.14 9.74
N THR A 89 8.35 -8.53 10.84
CA THR A 89 8.96 -8.68 12.17
C THR A 89 8.78 -10.08 12.77
N HIS A 90 7.82 -10.87 12.28
CA HIS A 90 7.58 -12.22 12.78
C HIS A 90 8.44 -13.28 12.09
N CYS A 91 8.53 -13.25 10.76
CA CYS A 91 9.22 -14.29 10.00
C CYS A 91 10.54 -13.82 9.37
N GLY A 92 10.87 -12.52 9.48
CA GLY A 92 12.07 -11.92 8.94
C GLY A 92 12.15 -11.85 7.41
N HIS A 93 11.12 -12.28 6.69
CA HIS A 93 11.13 -12.21 5.22
C HIS A 93 10.46 -10.94 4.73
N LEU A 94 10.78 -10.58 3.50
CA LEU A 94 10.12 -9.49 2.81
C LEU A 94 8.78 -10.00 2.26
N HIS A 95 7.71 -9.29 2.62
CA HIS A 95 6.34 -9.57 2.18
C HIS A 95 5.79 -8.41 1.37
N ILE A 96 4.88 -8.75 0.46
CA ILE A 96 4.14 -7.79 -0.33
C ILE A 96 2.81 -7.46 0.37
N GLY A 97 2.58 -6.17 0.60
CA GLY A 97 1.29 -5.61 0.98
C GLY A 97 0.69 -4.86 -0.20
N HIS A 98 -0.60 -5.03 -0.42
CA HIS A 98 -1.35 -4.15 -1.31
C HIS A 98 -2.16 -3.21 -0.44
N SER A 99 -2.21 -1.94 -0.81
CA SER A 99 -3.14 -0.98 -0.22
C SER A 99 -4.54 -1.27 -0.77
N ARG A 100 -5.18 -2.34 -0.28
CA ARG A 100 -6.57 -2.66 -0.66
C ARG A 100 -7.50 -1.82 0.20
N ILE A 101 -8.38 -1.07 -0.44
CA ILE A 101 -9.53 -0.44 0.20
C ILE A 101 -10.57 -1.53 0.38
N ASP A 102 -10.94 -1.80 1.64
CA ASP A 102 -12.01 -2.74 1.95
C ASP A 102 -13.34 -2.00 1.88
N LEU A 103 -13.94 -1.96 0.69
CA LEU A 103 -15.22 -1.28 0.45
C LEU A 103 -16.35 -1.80 1.35
N ALA A 104 -16.26 -3.01 1.91
CA ALA A 104 -17.27 -3.55 2.82
C ALA A 104 -17.15 -2.99 4.25
N ARG A 105 -15.96 -2.50 4.65
CA ARG A 105 -15.68 -2.01 6.01
C ARG A 105 -15.47 -0.50 6.07
N GLU A 106 -15.17 0.13 4.94
CA GLU A 106 -14.99 1.57 4.82
C GLU A 106 -16.23 2.23 4.23
N THR A 107 -16.72 3.30 4.88
CA THR A 107 -17.77 4.14 4.31
C THR A 107 -17.24 4.80 3.04
N HIS A 108 -17.80 4.42 1.89
CA HIS A 108 -17.38 4.93 0.59
C HIS A 108 -18.57 5.49 -0.19
N ARG A 109 -18.30 6.45 -1.06
CA ARG A 109 -19.28 7.01 -2.00
C ARG A 109 -18.71 6.91 -3.41
N VAL A 110 -19.48 6.32 -4.32
CA VAL A 110 -19.12 6.28 -5.75
C VAL A 110 -19.49 7.61 -6.39
N LEU A 111 -18.53 8.24 -7.07
CA LEU A 111 -18.73 9.49 -7.80
C LEU A 111 -18.75 9.16 -9.30
N GLY A 112 -19.88 9.43 -9.97
CA GLY A 112 -20.07 9.08 -11.38
C GLY A 112 -19.67 10.18 -12.37
N ASP A 113 -19.62 11.43 -11.91
CA ASP A 113 -19.37 12.59 -12.75
C ASP A 113 -18.79 13.77 -11.94
N ARG A 114 -18.55 14.88 -12.63
CA ARG A 114 -18.04 16.12 -12.03
C ARG A 114 -19.05 16.76 -11.07
N ALA A 115 -20.35 16.60 -11.31
CA ALA A 115 -21.39 17.15 -10.44
C ALA A 115 -21.41 16.45 -9.07
N ALA A 116 -21.26 15.13 -9.06
CA ALA A 116 -21.13 14.33 -7.84
C ALA A 116 -19.85 14.70 -7.07
N LEU A 117 -18.74 14.96 -7.76
CA LEU A 117 -17.51 15.44 -7.13
C LEU A 117 -17.71 16.82 -6.48
N ALA A 118 -18.28 17.79 -7.21
CA ALA A 118 -18.56 19.12 -6.69
C ALA A 118 -19.49 19.07 -5.47
N ASP A 119 -20.57 18.28 -5.53
CA ASP A 119 -21.50 18.05 -4.42
C ASP A 119 -20.79 17.49 -3.17
N LEU A 120 -19.90 16.50 -3.36
CA LEU A 120 -19.10 15.96 -2.26
C LEU A 120 -18.22 17.03 -1.63
N LEU A 121 -17.51 17.83 -2.43
CA LEU A 121 -16.61 18.87 -1.94
C LEU A 121 -17.37 19.95 -1.15
N VAL A 122 -18.50 20.43 -1.68
CA VAL A 122 -19.35 21.43 -1.01
C VAL A 122 -19.90 20.89 0.32
N LYS A 123 -20.41 19.66 0.33
CA LYS A 123 -20.94 19.03 1.56
C LYS A 123 -19.85 18.82 2.60
N THR A 124 -18.65 18.41 2.18
CA THR A 124 -17.54 18.16 3.09
C THR A 124 -16.95 19.45 3.65
N ARG A 125 -16.92 20.53 2.85
CA ARG A 125 -16.57 21.87 3.34
C ARG A 125 -17.49 22.33 4.47
N GLY A 126 -18.77 22.00 4.39
CA GLY A 126 -19.78 22.38 5.37
C GLY A 126 -19.87 23.90 5.53
N ARG A 127 -19.64 24.40 6.74
CA ARG A 127 -19.68 25.84 7.05
C ARG A 127 -18.35 26.57 6.85
N ALA A 128 -17.27 25.87 6.55
CA ALA A 128 -15.97 26.50 6.32
C ALA A 128 -16.03 27.38 5.05
N THR A 129 -15.37 28.54 5.09
CA THR A 129 -15.26 29.41 3.93
C THR A 129 -14.23 28.85 2.93
N HIS A 130 -14.34 29.23 1.65
CA HIS A 130 -13.34 28.86 0.64
C HIS A 130 -11.92 29.29 1.05
N LYS A 131 -11.79 30.45 1.70
CA LYS A 131 -10.51 30.99 2.14
C LYS A 131 -9.85 30.09 3.20
N GLN A 132 -10.62 29.66 4.20
CA GLN A 132 -10.11 28.81 5.29
C GLN A 132 -9.59 27.47 4.76
N VAL A 133 -10.37 26.79 3.91
CA VAL A 133 -9.93 25.51 3.34
C VAL A 133 -8.72 25.70 2.42
N ALA A 134 -8.76 26.72 1.55
CA ALA A 134 -7.68 27.00 0.62
C ALA A 134 -6.36 27.32 1.31
N GLU A 135 -6.41 28.03 2.45
CA GLU A 135 -5.24 28.33 3.28
C GLU A 135 -4.60 27.04 3.82
N VAL A 136 -5.38 26.13 4.40
CA VAL A 136 -4.88 24.84 4.91
C VAL A 136 -4.36 23.97 3.76
N ALA A 137 -5.07 23.97 2.62
CA ALA A 137 -4.67 23.25 1.41
C ALA A 137 -3.49 23.91 0.67
N LYS A 138 -3.05 25.11 1.07
CA LYS A 138 -2.00 25.91 0.42
C LYS A 138 -2.29 26.18 -1.08
N ILE A 139 -3.55 26.44 -1.42
CA ILE A 139 -4.00 26.79 -2.76
C ILE A 139 -4.63 28.18 -2.79
N ARG A 140 -4.84 28.75 -3.98
CA ARG A 140 -5.62 29.98 -4.12
C ARG A 140 -7.11 29.67 -3.92
N PRO A 141 -7.89 30.50 -3.19
CA PRO A 141 -9.32 30.26 -2.95
C PRO A 141 -10.15 30.05 -4.23
N ILE A 142 -9.77 30.71 -5.32
CA ILE A 142 -10.41 30.53 -6.62
C ILE A 142 -10.32 29.08 -7.13
N ARG A 143 -9.24 28.34 -6.82
CA ARG A 143 -9.08 26.94 -7.22
C ARG A 143 -10.10 26.04 -6.54
N LEU A 144 -10.37 26.26 -5.25
CA LEU A 144 -11.42 25.53 -4.56
C LEU A 144 -12.81 25.87 -5.15
N LYS A 145 -13.05 27.14 -5.50
CA LYS A 145 -14.30 27.55 -6.16
C LYS A 145 -14.47 26.86 -7.52
N GLU A 146 -13.41 26.76 -8.32
CA GLU A 146 -13.42 26.05 -9.61
C GLU A 146 -13.65 24.53 -9.46
N LEU A 147 -13.14 23.92 -8.38
CA LEU A 147 -13.38 22.51 -8.06
C LEU A 147 -14.81 22.23 -7.59
N GLU A 148 -15.42 23.18 -6.87
CA GLU A 148 -16.82 23.13 -6.42
C GLU A 148 -17.81 23.55 -7.53
N ASP A 149 -17.33 23.98 -8.71
CA ASP A 149 -18.14 24.32 -9.87
C ASP A 149 -18.21 23.13 -10.85
N PRO A 150 -19.37 22.49 -11.03
CA PRO A 150 -19.52 21.37 -11.94
C PRO A 150 -19.51 21.76 -13.42
N THR A 151 -19.63 23.04 -13.74
CA THR A 151 -19.77 23.56 -15.12
C THR A 151 -18.48 24.14 -15.68
N GLY A 152 -17.51 24.46 -14.82
CA GLY A 152 -16.28 25.13 -15.24
C GLY A 152 -15.41 24.26 -16.15
N GLU A 153 -14.81 24.82 -17.19
CA GLU A 153 -13.90 24.05 -18.07
C GLU A 153 -12.55 23.75 -17.41
N LYS A 154 -12.10 24.62 -16.49
CA LYS A 154 -10.82 24.50 -15.82
C LYS A 154 -10.93 23.53 -14.64
N PHE A 155 -9.97 22.59 -14.57
CA PHE A 155 -9.89 21.60 -13.49
C PHE A 155 -8.43 21.39 -13.10
N ASP A 156 -8.08 21.76 -11.87
CA ASP A 156 -6.71 21.64 -11.34
C ASP A 156 -6.62 20.39 -10.45
N VAL A 157 -6.00 19.34 -10.99
CA VAL A 157 -5.84 18.04 -10.31
C VAL A 157 -4.98 18.17 -9.06
N ASN A 158 -3.96 19.03 -9.05
CA ASN A 158 -3.11 19.22 -7.88
C ASN A 158 -3.89 19.89 -6.74
N ALA A 159 -4.70 20.90 -7.08
CA ALA A 159 -5.59 21.54 -6.12
C ALA A 159 -6.62 20.55 -5.56
N LEU A 160 -7.14 19.64 -6.39
CA LEU A 160 -8.06 18.59 -5.93
C LEU A 160 -7.40 17.72 -4.85
N PHE A 161 -6.23 17.16 -5.11
CA PHE A 161 -5.55 16.29 -4.13
C PHE A 161 -5.21 17.03 -2.84
N ALA A 162 -4.81 18.31 -2.93
CA ALA A 162 -4.57 19.14 -1.75
C ALA A 162 -5.84 19.32 -0.90
N VAL A 163 -6.99 19.58 -1.53
CA VAL A 163 -8.28 19.74 -0.84
C VAL A 163 -8.75 18.40 -0.23
N LEU A 164 -8.64 17.30 -0.97
CA LEU A 164 -8.99 15.97 -0.46
C LEU A 164 -8.18 15.58 0.78
N ALA A 165 -6.89 15.96 0.82
CA ALA A 165 -6.05 15.75 2.00
C ALA A 165 -6.55 16.54 3.22
N VAL A 166 -6.97 17.80 3.04
CA VAL A 166 -7.59 18.60 4.12
C VAL A 166 -8.87 17.92 4.62
N TYR A 167 -9.67 17.39 3.72
CA TYR A 167 -10.91 16.68 4.05
C TYR A 167 -10.72 15.24 4.52
N ARG A 168 -9.47 14.74 4.56
CA ARG A 168 -9.13 13.34 4.89
C ARG A 168 -9.86 12.32 4.00
N ILE A 169 -10.14 12.68 2.76
CA ILE A 169 -10.75 11.81 1.75
C ILE A 169 -9.66 11.16 0.92
N LYS A 170 -9.79 9.85 0.68
CA LYS A 170 -8.94 9.09 -0.25
C LYS A 170 -9.71 8.80 -1.53
N LEU A 171 -9.04 8.87 -2.67
CA LEU A 171 -9.59 8.39 -3.94
C LEU A 171 -9.22 6.94 -4.17
N ALA A 172 -10.19 6.17 -4.64
CA ALA A 172 -10.05 4.77 -5.01
C ALA A 172 -10.42 4.63 -6.49
N ALA A 173 -9.55 4.02 -7.29
CA ALA A 173 -9.92 3.55 -8.62
C ALA A 173 -10.44 2.12 -8.49
N VAL A 174 -11.71 1.90 -8.85
CA VAL A 174 -12.31 0.56 -8.91
C VAL A 174 -12.41 0.18 -10.38
N LEU A 175 -11.60 -0.80 -10.80
CA LEU A 175 -11.70 -1.36 -12.14
C LEU A 175 -12.85 -2.36 -12.16
N ARG A 176 -13.81 -2.17 -13.06
CA ARG A 176 -14.83 -3.19 -13.32
C ARG A 176 -14.10 -4.44 -13.82
N GLN A 177 -14.26 -5.57 -13.13
CA GLN A 177 -14.06 -6.85 -13.78
C GLN A 177 -15.17 -6.97 -14.81
N GLU A 178 -14.83 -6.83 -16.09
CA GLU A 178 -15.70 -7.34 -17.15
C GLU A 178 -15.92 -8.82 -16.83
N GLY A 179 -17.18 -9.21 -16.75
CA GLY A 179 -17.57 -10.52 -16.22
C GLY A 179 -16.76 -11.63 -16.87
N ALA A 180 -16.22 -12.52 -16.05
CA ALA A 180 -16.02 -13.90 -16.45
C ALA A 180 -17.41 -14.48 -16.77
N GLY A 181 -17.93 -14.12 -17.95
CA GLY A 181 -19.00 -14.85 -18.59
C GLY A 181 -18.48 -16.25 -18.90
N ARG A 182 -19.31 -17.24 -18.59
CA ARG A 182 -19.16 -18.69 -18.76
C ARG A 182 -18.56 -19.43 -17.56
N ALA A 183 -19.43 -19.85 -16.67
CA ALA A 183 -19.72 -21.27 -16.50
C ALA A 183 -21.23 -21.44 -16.31
#